data_AF-A0A944VYH8-F1
#
_entry.id   AF-A0A944VYH8-F1
#
_cell.length_a   1.000
_cell.length_b   1.000
_cell.length_c   1.000
_cell.angle_alpha   90.00
_cell.angle_beta   90.00
_cell.angle_gamma   90.00
#
_symmetry.space_group_name_H-M   'P 1'
#
loop_
_entity.id
_entity.type
_entity.pdbx_description
1 polymer ?
#
loop_
_entity_poly.entity_id
_entity_poly.type
_entity_poly.pdbx_seq_one_letter_code
_entity_poly.pdbx_strand_id
1 'polypeptide(L)'
;MENTVEILDQDDVLSRIHQYELERDEERVFINVREPIGGSAKGAFIAVPSLISKECSNTDYVGLGDSVEEALKDCLKRIKGLPLRQIILQG
;
A
#
# COMPACT_ATOMS: atom_id res chain seq x y z
N MET A 1 13.95 16.22 9.97
CA MET A 1 12.48 16.32 9.93
C MET A 1 12.08 16.83 11.30
N GLU A 2 11.48 18.04 11.38
CA GLU A 2 10.85 18.53 12.62
C GLU A 2 9.86 17.48 13.14
N ASN A 3 9.65 17.45 14.45
CA ASN A 3 8.90 16.42 15.15
C ASN A 3 7.38 16.57 14.85
N THR A 4 6.98 16.22 13.63
CA THR A 4 5.59 16.29 13.12
C THR A 4 4.61 15.51 13.99
N VAL A 5 5.11 14.65 14.89
CA VAL A 5 4.34 13.91 15.88
C VAL A 5 3.67 14.84 16.91
N GLU A 6 4.22 16.00 17.22
CA GLU A 6 3.68 16.91 18.26
C GLU A 6 2.43 17.69 17.80
N ILE A 7 2.09 17.67 16.51
CA ILE A 7 0.92 18.35 15.94
C ILE A 7 -0.23 17.40 15.57
N LEU A 8 -0.09 16.10 15.82
CA LEU A 8 -1.12 15.09 15.49
C LEU A 8 -2.10 14.93 16.66
N ASP A 9 -3.38 14.76 16.36
CA ASP A 9 -4.40 14.44 17.36
C ASP A 9 -4.21 13.00 17.89
N GLN A 10 -4.83 12.70 19.03
CA GLN A 10 -4.63 11.43 19.76
C GLN A 10 -4.94 10.17 18.91
N ASP A 11 -5.83 10.29 17.93
CA ASP A 11 -6.30 9.19 17.07
C ASP A 11 -5.82 9.30 15.62
N ASP A 12 -4.97 10.29 15.31
CA ASP A 12 -4.41 10.43 13.98
C ASP A 12 -3.43 9.28 13.68
N VAL A 13 -3.35 8.89 12.41
CA VAL A 13 -2.27 8.06 11.89
C VAL A 13 -1.69 8.72 10.65
N LEU A 14 -0.51 9.33 10.79
CA LEU A 14 0.23 9.87 9.67
C LEU A 14 1.00 8.76 8.98
N SER A 15 0.86 8.65 7.66
CA SER A 15 1.58 7.66 6.86
C SER A 15 2.29 8.30 5.67
N ARG A 16 3.49 7.80 5.34
CA ARG A 16 4.14 8.02 4.06
C ARG A 16 3.63 6.99 3.06
N ILE A 17 3.34 7.43 1.84
CA ILE A 17 2.98 6.54 0.73
C ILE A 17 4.18 6.42 -0.21
N HIS A 18 4.63 5.19 -0.46
CA HIS A 18 5.60 4.86 -1.50
C HIS A 18 4.85 4.35 -2.71
N GLN A 19 4.92 5.07 -3.83
CA GLN A 19 4.25 4.69 -5.06
C GLN A 19 5.25 4.01 -6.01
N TYR A 20 4.84 2.86 -6.53
CA TYR A 20 5.57 2.07 -7.52
C TYR A 20 4.70 1.91 -8.76
N GLU A 21 5.31 1.85 -9.94
CA GLU A 21 4.63 1.48 -11.19
C GLU A 21 5.03 0.04 -11.55
N LEU A 22 4.04 -0.79 -11.90
CA LEU A 22 4.23 -2.11 -12.46
C LEU A 22 3.66 -2.13 -13.88
N GLU A 23 4.51 -2.44 -14.86
CA GLU A 23 4.14 -2.65 -16.25
C GLU A 23 4.13 -4.16 -16.58
N ARG A 24 3.07 -4.64 -17.24
CA ARG A 24 2.95 -6.02 -17.74
C ARG A 24 2.05 -6.02 -18.97
N ASP A 25 2.51 -6.60 -20.08
CA ASP A 25 1.72 -6.78 -21.31
C ASP A 25 1.02 -5.48 -21.76
N GLU A 26 1.77 -4.36 -21.79
CA GLU A 26 1.28 -3.00 -22.12
C GLU A 26 0.28 -2.39 -21.12
N GLU A 27 -0.13 -3.13 -20.09
CA GLU A 27 -0.93 -2.63 -18.97
C GLU A 27 -0.01 -2.06 -17.87
N ARG A 28 -0.47 -1.00 -17.19
CA ARG A 28 0.21 -0.39 -16.04
C ARG A 28 -0.70 -0.37 -14.83
N VAL A 29 -0.14 -0.68 -13.66
CA VAL A 29 -0.80 -0.52 -12.37
C VAL A 29 0.15 0.15 -11.38
N PHE A 30 -0.38 1.05 -10.56
CA PHE A 30 0.38 1.61 -9.44
C PHE A 30 0.23 0.73 -8.20
N ILE A 31 1.30 0.54 -7.44
CA ILE A 31 1.27 -0.11 -6.13
C ILE A 31 1.66 0.94 -5.09
N ASN A 32 0.80 1.15 -4.11
CA ASN A 32 1.05 2.09 -3.02
C ASN A 32 1.38 1.29 -1.76
N VAL A 33 2.51 1.59 -1.13
CA VAL A 33 2.89 1.04 0.17
C VAL A 33 2.72 2.10 1.25
N ARG A 34 1.87 1.83 2.24
CA ARG A 34 1.61 2.68 3.40
C ARG A 34 2.62 2.37 4.50
N GLU A 35 3.46 3.35 4.82
CA GLU A 35 4.40 3.35 5.95
C GLU A 35 3.85 4.28 7.06
N PRO A 36 3.39 3.77 8.20
CA PRO A 36 2.98 4.63 9.33
C PRO A 36 4.20 5.33 9.94
N ILE A 37 4.20 6.66 9.98
CA ILE A 37 5.33 7.48 10.47
C ILE A 37 5.00 8.32 11.72
N GLY A 38 3.74 8.41 12.12
CA GLY A 38 3.31 9.14 13.33
C GLY A 38 1.88 8.81 13.72
N GLY A 39 1.49 9.14 14.95
CA GLY A 39 0.14 8.86 15.47
C GLY A 39 0.01 7.57 16.29
N SER A 40 -1.21 7.25 16.76
CA SER A 40 -1.47 6.08 17.61
C SER A 40 -1.73 4.81 16.76
N ALA A 41 -1.24 3.66 17.25
CA ALA A 41 -1.19 2.38 16.54
C ALA A 41 -0.36 2.39 15.23
N LYS A 42 0.94 2.08 15.37
CA LYS A 42 1.81 1.71 14.24
C LYS A 42 1.40 0.31 13.75
N GLY A 43 0.39 0.24 12.89
CA GLY A 43 0.05 -0.99 12.16
C GLY A 43 1.19 -1.43 11.23
N ALA A 44 1.06 -2.62 10.64
CA ALA A 44 2.03 -3.15 9.67
C ALA A 44 2.10 -2.28 8.40
N PHE A 45 3.18 -2.45 7.62
CA PHE A 45 3.26 -1.87 6.27
C PHE A 45 2.25 -2.60 5.38
N ILE A 46 1.49 -1.83 4.60
CA ILE A 46 0.44 -2.37 3.72
C ILE A 46 0.74 -1.94 2.29
N ALA A 47 0.86 -2.92 1.39
CA ALA A 47 1.03 -2.69 -0.04
C ALA A 47 -0.25 -3.06 -0.78
N VAL A 48 -0.75 -2.14 -1.62
CA VAL A 48 -2.02 -2.32 -2.33
C VAL A 48 -1.86 -1.91 -3.79
N PRO A 49 -2.27 -2.75 -4.75
CA PRO A 49 -2.36 -2.35 -6.16
C PRO A 49 -3.57 -1.44 -6.36
N SER A 50 -3.30 -0.20 -6.77
CA SER A 50 -4.20 0.96 -6.88
C SER A 50 -4.81 1.39 -5.55
N LEU A 51 -4.59 2.65 -5.16
CA LEU A 51 -5.24 3.26 -4.00
C LEU A 51 -5.71 4.65 -4.36
N ILE A 52 -7.00 4.80 -4.69
CA ILE A 52 -7.69 6.08 -4.55
C ILE A 52 -8.92 5.80 -3.67
N SER A 53 -8.70 5.94 -2.37
CA SER A 53 -9.67 6.26 -1.30
C SER A 53 -10.80 5.28 -0.91
N LYS A 54 -10.87 4.06 -1.46
CA LYS A 54 -11.56 2.95 -0.77
C LYS A 54 -10.58 1.80 -0.67
N GLU A 55 -10.36 1.31 0.55
CA GLU A 55 -9.56 0.12 0.83
C GLU A 55 -9.84 -0.93 -0.26
N CYS A 56 -8.78 -1.42 -0.91
CA CYS A 56 -8.91 -2.40 -1.98
C CYS A 56 -9.87 -3.49 -1.52
N SER A 57 -11.01 -3.58 -2.21
CA SER A 57 -12.13 -4.41 -1.76
C SER A 57 -11.77 -5.89 -1.78
N ASN A 58 -10.73 -6.25 -2.52
CA ASN A 58 -10.15 -7.57 -2.56
C ASN A 58 -8.88 -7.65 -1.70
N THR A 59 -9.04 -8.18 -0.49
CA THR A 59 -7.95 -8.40 0.47
C THR A 59 -6.91 -9.41 -0.01
N ASP A 60 -7.21 -10.23 -1.02
CA ASP A 60 -6.27 -11.25 -1.52
C ASP A 60 -5.04 -10.61 -2.18
N TYR A 61 -5.17 -9.37 -2.67
CA TYR A 61 -4.08 -8.61 -3.31
C TYR A 61 -3.27 -7.76 -2.32
N VAL A 62 -3.72 -7.65 -1.07
CA VAL A 62 -3.08 -6.81 -0.06
C VAL A 62 -1.83 -7.51 0.47
N GLY A 63 -0.67 -6.89 0.23
CA GLY A 63 0.60 -7.30 0.80
C GLY A 63 0.83 -6.74 2.20
N LEU A 64 1.34 -7.56 3.11
CA LEU A 64 1.70 -7.14 4.48
C LEU A 64 3.19 -7.36 4.74
N GLY A 65 3.77 -6.55 5.61
CA GLY A 65 5.16 -6.75 6.06
C GLY A 65 5.59 -5.79 7.17
N ASP A 66 6.79 -6.02 7.69
CA ASP A 66 7.41 -5.17 8.73
C ASP A 66 8.30 -4.07 8.10
N SER A 67 8.36 -4.03 6.77
CA SER A 67 9.03 -2.98 5.98
C SER A 67 8.32 -2.73 4.65
N VAL A 68 8.67 -1.61 4.00
CA VAL A 68 8.19 -1.27 2.65
C VAL A 68 8.50 -2.40 1.66
N GLU A 69 9.72 -2.94 1.73
CA GLU A 69 10.20 -3.99 0.82
C GLU A 69 9.43 -5.31 1.02
N GLU A 70 9.17 -5.69 2.27
CA GLU A 70 8.42 -6.91 2.58
C GLU A 70 6.97 -6.82 2.13
N ALA A 71 6.29 -5.72 2.45
CA ALA A 71 4.91 -5.52 2.02
C ALA A 71 4.80 -5.51 0.49
N LEU A 72 5.71 -4.83 -0.21
CA LEU A 72 5.76 -4.83 -1.67
C LEU A 72 5.99 -6.24 -2.23
N LYS A 73 6.95 -7.00 -1.68
CA LYS A 73 7.22 -8.38 -2.09
C LYS A 73 6.00 -9.28 -1.89
N ASP A 74 5.29 -9.13 -0.78
CA ASP A 74 4.08 -9.92 -0.51
C ASP A 74 2.95 -9.58 -1.50
N CYS A 75 2.71 -8.29 -1.75
CA CYS A 75 1.75 -7.83 -2.76
C CYS A 75 2.09 -8.40 -4.15
N LEU A 76 3.35 -8.30 -4.58
CA LEU A 76 3.80 -8.81 -5.87
C LEU A 76 3.63 -10.34 -5.99
N LYS A 77 3.83 -11.10 -4.90
CA LYS A 77 3.58 -12.55 -4.89
C LYS A 77 2.10 -12.88 -5.09
N ARG A 78 1.21 -12.13 -4.43
CA ARG A 78 -0.25 -12.35 -4.49
C ARG A 78 -0.83 -12.07 -5.87
N ILE A 79 -0.31 -11.06 -6.56
CA ILE A 79 -0.76 -10.70 -7.92
C ILE A 79 0.02 -11.41 -9.04
N LYS A 80 0.93 -12.32 -8.68
CA LYS A 80 1.76 -13.04 -9.65
C LYS A 80 0.90 -13.97 -10.49
N GLY A 81 1.02 -13.86 -11.82
CA GLY A 81 0.27 -14.69 -12.77
C GLY A 81 -1.17 -14.24 -13.03
N LEU A 82 -1.65 -13.19 -12.35
CA LEU A 82 -2.96 -12.60 -12.61
C LEU A 82 -2.85 -11.49 -13.68
N PRO A 83 -3.78 -11.39 -14.64
CA PRO A 83 -3.85 -10.23 -15.55
C PRO A 83 -4.07 -8.93 -14.78
N LEU A 84 -3.36 -7.84 -15.13
CA LEU A 84 -3.48 -6.57 -14.38
C LEU A 84 -4.89 -5.97 -14.49
N ARG A 85 -5.57 -6.12 -15.63
CA ARG A 85 -6.99 -5.77 -15.77
C ARG A 85 -7.91 -6.37 -14.70
N GLN A 86 -7.64 -7.57 -14.19
CA GLN A 86 -8.47 -8.20 -13.14
C GLN A 86 -8.26 -7.56 -11.77
N ILE A 87 -7.10 -6.95 -11.57
CA ILE A 87 -6.71 -6.28 -10.32
C ILE A 87 -7.25 -4.84 -10.35
N ILE A 88 -7.07 -4.14 -11.47
CA ILE A 88 -7.53 -2.76 -11.67
C ILE A 88 -9.05 -2.62 -11.56
N LEU A 89 -9.82 -3.60 -12.05
CA LEU A 89 -11.29 -3.56 -12.03
C LEU A 89 -11.92 -3.79 -10.65
N GLN A 90 -11.14 -4.15 -9.63
CA GLN A 90 -11.64 -4.40 -8.26
C GLN A 90 -11.12 -3.39 -7.22
N GLY A 91 -10.28 -2.44 -7.65
CA GLY A 91 -9.79 -1.30 -6.86
C GLY A 91 -10.66 -0.06 -6.98
#